data_AF-A0A6I1KKZ7-F1
#
_entry.id   AF-A0A6I1KKZ7-F1
#
_cell.length_a   1.000
_cell.length_b   1.000
_cell.length_c   1.000
_cell.angle_alpha   90.00
_cell.angle_beta   90.00
_cell.angle_gamma   90.00
#
_symmetry.space_group_name_H-M   'P 1'
#
loop_
_entity.id
_entity.type
_entity.pdbx_description
1 polymer ?
#
loop_
_entity_poly.entity_id
_entity_poly.type
_entity_poly.pdbx_seq_one_letter_code
_entity_poly.pdbx_strand_id
1 'polypeptide(L)' 'MHCPTCNTKIIYYFGKTVKGKQRFLCSSCGSEFTPEQSIERR' A
#
# COMPACT_ATOMS: atom_id res chain seq x y z
N MET A 1 2.01 2.50 -8.23
CA MET A 1 1.99 1.73 -6.98
C MET A 1 1.69 0.28 -7.34
N HIS A 2 2.58 -0.65 -6.99
CA HIS A 2 2.39 -2.09 -7.26
C HIS A 2 2.22 -2.83 -5.95
N CYS A 3 1.42 -3.89 -5.95
CA CYS A 3 1.33 -4.79 -4.80
C CYS A 3 2.68 -5.49 -4.59
N PRO A 4 3.30 -5.44 -3.40
CA PRO A 4 4.59 -6.08 -3.14
C PRO A 4 4.52 -7.62 -3.22
N THR A 5 3.33 -8.20 -3.12
CA THR A 5 3.12 -9.65 -3.11
C THR A 5 2.95 -10.25 -4.51
N CYS A 6 2.13 -9.63 -5.36
CA CYS A 6 1.81 -10.17 -6.69
C CYS A 6 2.19 -9.23 -7.85
N ASN A 7 2.81 -8.09 -7.54
CA ASN A 7 3.24 -7.07 -8.49
C ASN A 7 2.13 -6.49 -9.40
N THR A 8 0.86 -6.70 -9.04
CA THR A 8 -0.27 -6.11 -9.79
C THR A 8 -0.41 -4.61 -9.51
N LYS A 9 -0.99 -3.89 -10.46
CA LYS A 9 -1.34 -2.46 -10.34
C LYS A 9 -2.73 -2.23 -9.73
N ILE A 10 -3.54 -3.27 -9.60
CA ILE A 10 -4.93 -3.19 -9.13
C ILE A 10 -4.95 -3.12 -7.60
N ILE A 11 -4.95 -1.90 -7.06
CA ILE A 11 -4.90 -1.62 -5.62
C ILE A 11 -6.00 -0.61 -5.24
N TYR A 12 -6.61 -0.80 -4.07
CA TYR A 12 -7.69 0.04 -3.54
C TYR A 12 -7.28 0.67 -2.21
N TYR A 13 -7.86 1.83 -1.89
CA TYR A 13 -7.65 2.52 -0.62
C TYR A 13 -8.35 1.77 0.51
N PHE A 14 -7.57 1.28 1.48
CA PHE A 14 -8.08 0.48 2.59
C PHE A 14 -7.94 1.22 3.94
N GLY A 15 -8.39 2.47 3.95
CA GLY A 15 -8.30 3.32 5.13
C GLY A 15 -6.85 3.72 5.51
N LYS A 16 -6.67 4.22 6.72
CA LYS A 16 -5.36 4.67 7.23
C LYS A 16 -4.93 3.84 8.43
N THR A 17 -3.63 3.68 8.62
CA THR A 17 -3.05 3.14 9.86
C THR A 17 -3.29 4.10 11.03
N VAL A 18 -3.07 3.63 12.26
CA VAL A 18 -3.15 4.47 13.47
C VAL A 18 -2.22 5.70 13.39
N LYS A 19 -1.09 5.58 12.67
CA LYS A 19 -0.15 6.69 12.42
C LYS A 19 -0.54 7.59 11.24
N GLY A 20 -1.73 7.41 10.67
CA GLY A 20 -2.23 8.19 9.53
C GLY A 20 -1.70 7.77 8.15
N LYS A 21 -0.80 6.77 8.06
CA LYS A 21 -0.30 6.28 6.76
C LYS A 21 -1.41 5.58 5.98
N GLN A 22 -1.52 5.87 4.69
CA GLN A 22 -2.51 5.25 3.82
C GLN A 22 -2.24 3.74 3.67
N ARG A 23 -3.26 2.91 3.93
CA ARG A 23 -3.25 1.47 3.64
C ARG A 23 -3.86 1.22 2.26
N PHE A 24 -3.35 0.20 1.59
CA PHE A 24 -3.86 -0.26 0.31
C PHE A 24 -4.14 -1.76 0.40
N LEU A 25 -5.22 -2.18 -0.23
CA LEU A 25 -5.59 -3.57 -0.41
C LEU A 25 -5.41 -3.92 -1.89
N CYS A 26 -4.66 -4.98 -2.16
CA CYS A 26 -4.57 -5.53 -3.51
C CYS A 26 -5.82 -6.34 -3.81
N SER A 27 -6.55 -6.02 -4.88
CA SER A 27 -7.72 -6.83 -5.27
C SER A 27 -7.40 -8.09 -6.04
N SER A 28 -6.16 -8.24 -6.52
CA SER A 28 -5.76 -9.47 -7.20
C SER A 28 -5.38 -10.58 -6.23
N CYS A 29 -4.70 -10.25 -5.12
CA CYS A 29 -4.20 -11.25 -4.17
C CYS A 29 -4.74 -11.07 -2.75
N GLY A 30 -5.52 -10.02 -2.49
CA GLY A 30 -6.07 -9.73 -1.15
C GLY A 30 -5.04 -9.22 -0.15
N SER A 31 -3.78 -8.99 -0.55
CA SER A 31 -2.73 -8.54 0.37
C SER A 31 -2.86 -7.06 0.70
N GLU A 32 -2.78 -6.76 2.00
CA GLU A 32 -2.77 -5.40 2.52
C GLU A 32 -1.34 -4.91 2.70
N PHE A 33 -1.07 -3.69 2.26
CA PHE A 33 0.24 -3.07 2.42
C PHE A 33 0.12 -1.56 2.53
N THR A 34 1.11 -0.96 3.20
CA THR A 34 1.29 0.49 3.22
C THR A 34 2.49 0.81 2.34
N PRO A 35 2.37 1.65 1.31
CA PRO A 35 3.54 2.15 0.61
C PRO A 35 4.34 2.94 1.62
N GLU A 36 5.51 2.41 1.96
CA GLU A 36 6.50 3.19 2.68
C GLU A 36 6.97 4.26 1.69
N GLN A 37 6.56 5.51 1.93
CA GLN A 37 7.14 6.63 1.20
C GLN A 37 8.63 6.57 1.47
N SER A 38 9.40 6.40 0.40
CA SER A 38 10.83 6.62 0.39
C SER A 38 11.13 7.85 1.21
N ILE A 39 11.86 7.65 2.31
CA ILE A 39 12.39 8.74 3.11
C ILE A 39 13.35 9.49 2.19
N GLU A 40 12.87 10.54 1.51
CA GLU A 40 13.79 11.58 1.06
C GLU A 40 14.12 12.42 2.28
N ARG A 41 15.37 12.20 2.69
CA ARG A 41 16.05 12.83 3.80
C ARG A 41 16.06 14.35 3.59
N ARG A 42 15.87 15.03 4.72
CA ARG A 42 16.19 16.41 5.07
C ARG A 42 17.21 17.12 4.18
#